data_AF-A0A6B3IHS0-F1
#
_entry.id   AF-A0A6B3IHS0-F1
#
_cell.length_a   1.000
_cell.length_b   1.000
_cell.length_c   1.000
_cell.angle_alpha   90.00
_cell.angle_beta   90.00
_cell.angle_gamma   90.00
#
_symmetry.space_group_name_H-M   'P 1'
#
loop_
_entity.id
_entity.type
_entity.pdbx_description
1 polymer ?
#
loop_
_entity_poly.entity_id
_entity_poly.type
_entity_poly.pdbx_seq_one_letter_code
_entity_poly.pdbx_strand_id
1 'polypeptide(L)'
;PVFHDDQHGTAIVVLAALTNALRVVGKSIGDVRVVMSGAGAAGTAILKLLIAAGVKHAVVADIHGVVHAGREDLVAADPDSPLRWIADNTNPEGV
;
A
#
# COMPACT_ATOMS: atom_id res chain seq x y z
N PRO A 1 3.14 3.91 25.10
CA PRO A 1 2.92 3.44 23.70
C PRO A 1 1.56 3.95 23.22
N VAL A 2 1.43 4.33 21.95
CA VAL A 2 0.16 4.83 21.34
C VAL A 2 -0.21 3.92 20.17
N PHE A 3 -1.48 3.53 20.08
CA PHE A 3 -2.00 2.64 19.05
C PHE A 3 -3.25 3.25 18.42
N HIS A 4 -3.28 3.39 17.10
CA HIS A 4 -4.43 3.85 16.34
C HIS A 4 -5.11 2.67 15.66
N ASP A 5 -6.31 2.33 16.08
CA ASP A 5 -6.99 1.11 15.64
C ASP A 5 -7.27 1.12 14.13
N ASP A 6 -7.78 2.25 13.60
CA ASP A 6 -8.08 2.38 12.16
C ASP A 6 -6.84 2.28 11.24
N GLN A 7 -5.63 2.45 11.78
CA GLN A 7 -4.39 2.31 11.01
C GLN A 7 -3.73 0.97 11.30
N HIS A 8 -3.29 0.78 12.54
CA HIS A 8 -2.53 -0.39 12.95
C HIS A 8 -3.41 -1.63 13.04
N GLY A 9 -4.59 -1.52 13.66
CA GLY A 9 -5.54 -2.63 13.81
C GLY A 9 -5.99 -3.14 12.45
N THR A 10 -6.42 -2.23 11.57
CA THR A 10 -6.80 -2.56 10.19
C THR A 10 -5.65 -3.18 9.40
N ALA A 11 -4.42 -2.67 9.50
CA ALA A 11 -3.27 -3.25 8.82
C ALA A 11 -2.97 -4.69 9.28
N ILE A 12 -3.01 -4.94 10.59
CA ILE A 12 -2.75 -6.27 11.18
C ILE A 12 -3.77 -7.30 10.68
N VAL A 13 -5.06 -6.97 10.70
CA VAL A 13 -6.09 -7.93 10.26
C VAL A 13 -6.02 -8.19 8.76
N VAL A 14 -5.69 -7.18 7.94
CA VAL A 14 -5.49 -7.35 6.50
C VAL A 14 -4.30 -8.27 6.20
N LEU A 15 -3.15 -8.07 6.87
CA LEU A 15 -1.99 -8.93 6.69
C LEU A 15 -2.30 -10.38 7.09
N ALA A 16 -3.00 -10.59 8.22
CA ALA A 16 -3.40 -11.92 8.66
C ALA A 16 -4.34 -12.62 7.67
N ALA A 17 -5.33 -11.89 7.15
CA ALA A 17 -6.26 -12.38 6.14
C ALA A 17 -5.53 -12.75 4.83
N LEU A 18 -4.68 -11.86 4.31
CA LEU A 18 -3.90 -12.11 3.10
C LEU A 18 -2.98 -13.33 3.28
N THR A 19 -2.30 -13.44 4.42
CA THR A 19 -1.42 -14.58 4.72
C THR A 19 -2.18 -15.91 4.65
N ASN A 20 -3.38 -15.97 5.21
CA ASN A 20 -4.21 -17.18 5.13
C ASN A 20 -4.75 -17.43 3.72
N ALA A 21 -5.18 -16.40 2.99
CA ALA A 21 -5.63 -16.53 1.62
C ALA A 21 -4.53 -17.08 0.70
N LEU A 22 -3.29 -16.60 0.86
CA LEU A 22 -2.12 -17.07 0.12
C LEU A 22 -1.82 -18.55 0.37
N ARG A 23 -1.97 -19.03 1.62
CA ARG A 23 -1.85 -20.45 1.96
C ARG A 23 -2.89 -21.31 1.26
N VAL A 24 -4.15 -20.83 1.17
CA VAL A 24 -5.24 -21.54 0.48
C VAL A 24 -4.94 -21.73 -1.00
N VAL A 25 -4.37 -20.72 -1.65
CA VAL A 25 -4.06 -20.77 -3.10
C VAL A 25 -2.63 -21.22 -3.42
N GLY A 26 -1.83 -21.58 -2.40
CA GLY A 26 -0.45 -22.05 -2.58
C GLY A 26 0.51 -21.01 -3.15
N LYS A 27 0.35 -19.72 -2.82
CA LYS A 27 1.21 -18.62 -3.31
C LYS A 27 2.05 -18.03 -2.20
N SER A 28 3.24 -17.52 -2.53
CA SER A 28 4.06 -16.72 -1.61
C SER A 28 3.77 -15.22 -1.77
N ILE A 29 3.86 -14.47 -0.67
CA ILE A 29 3.52 -13.03 -0.64
C ILE A 29 4.41 -12.18 -1.56
N GLY A 30 5.64 -12.61 -1.80
CA GLY A 30 6.58 -11.93 -2.71
C GLY A 30 6.29 -12.13 -4.19
N ASP A 31 5.44 -13.10 -4.55
CA ASP A 31 5.14 -13.47 -5.94
C ASP A 31 3.81 -12.88 -6.43
N VAL A 32 3.04 -12.25 -5.53
CA VAL A 32 1.76 -11.64 -5.88
C VAL A 32 1.89 -10.18 -6.25
N ARG A 33 0.97 -9.74 -7.10
CA ARG A 33 0.74 -8.32 -7.40
C ARG A 33 -0.48 -7.85 -6.62
N VAL A 34 -0.34 -6.73 -5.93
CA VAL A 34 -1.38 -6.15 -5.08
C VAL A 34 -1.87 -4.84 -5.71
N VAL A 35 -3.18 -4.67 -5.80
CA VAL A 35 -3.81 -3.40 -6.16
C VAL A 35 -4.64 -2.92 -4.98
N MET A 36 -4.49 -1.66 -4.61
CA MET A 36 -5.25 -1.02 -3.53
C MET A 36 -6.04 0.17 -4.07
N SER A 37 -7.31 0.25 -3.69
CA SER A 37 -8.16 1.41 -3.96
C SER A 37 -8.33 2.19 -2.65
N GLY A 38 -7.70 3.35 -2.57
CA GLY A 38 -7.68 4.21 -1.39
C GLY A 38 -6.26 4.39 -0.83
N ALA A 39 -5.81 5.64 -0.78
CA ALA A 39 -4.51 6.06 -0.26
C ALA A 39 -4.61 6.88 1.04
N GLY A 40 -5.71 6.68 1.80
CA GLY A 40 -5.89 7.33 3.12
C GLY A 40 -5.02 6.72 4.22
N ALA A 41 -5.26 7.11 5.47
CA ALA A 41 -4.45 6.68 6.61
C ALA A 41 -4.40 5.15 6.78
N ALA A 42 -5.56 4.48 6.76
CA ALA A 42 -5.65 3.02 6.85
C ALA A 42 -4.95 2.33 5.65
N GLY A 43 -5.22 2.79 4.42
CA GLY A 43 -4.62 2.25 3.21
C GLY A 43 -3.09 2.37 3.20
N THR A 44 -2.56 3.52 3.63
CA THR A 44 -1.12 3.73 3.76
C THR A 44 -0.50 2.81 4.81
N ALA A 45 -1.14 2.63 5.97
CA ALA A 45 -0.67 1.75 7.02
C ALA A 45 -0.67 0.27 6.58
N ILE A 46 -1.74 -0.18 5.91
CA ILE A 46 -1.82 -1.50 5.28
C ILE A 46 -0.66 -1.68 4.31
N LEU A 47 -0.49 -0.76 3.35
CA LEU A 47 0.55 -0.88 2.33
C LEU A 47 1.95 -1.00 2.95
N LYS A 48 2.28 -0.13 3.92
CA LYS A 48 3.56 -0.17 4.63
C LYS A 48 3.81 -1.52 5.29
N LEU A 49 2.78 -2.07 5.96
CA LEU A 49 2.89 -3.37 6.62
C LEU A 49 2.99 -4.52 5.61
N LEU A 50 2.27 -4.46 4.50
CA LEU A 50 2.35 -5.47 3.43
C LEU A 50 3.72 -5.49 2.75
N ILE A 51 4.30 -4.32 2.47
CA ILE A 51 5.67 -4.20 1.94
C ILE A 51 6.67 -4.77 2.96
N ALA A 52 6.54 -4.39 4.24
CA ALA A 52 7.39 -4.95 5.30
C ALA A 52 7.26 -6.48 5.46
N ALA A 53 6.08 -7.04 5.13
CA ALA A 53 5.83 -8.47 5.13
C ALA A 53 6.31 -9.19 3.85
N GLY A 54 6.75 -8.46 2.83
CA GLY A 54 7.39 -9.00 1.64
C GLY A 54 6.63 -8.81 0.32
N VAL A 55 5.55 -8.03 0.27
CA VAL A 55 4.94 -7.63 -1.01
C VAL A 55 5.95 -6.81 -1.81
N LYS A 56 6.20 -7.21 -3.06
CA LYS A 56 7.15 -6.53 -3.98
C LYS A 56 6.48 -5.67 -5.04
N HIS A 57 5.26 -6.03 -5.45
CA HIS A 57 4.53 -5.35 -6.51
C HIS A 57 3.19 -4.85 -5.95
N ALA A 58 3.12 -3.55 -5.68
CA ALA A 58 1.90 -2.89 -5.25
C ALA A 58 1.58 -1.70 -6.17
N VAL A 59 0.30 -1.47 -6.44
CA VAL A 59 -0.21 -0.27 -7.12
C VAL A 59 -1.36 0.29 -6.28
N VAL A 60 -1.36 1.59 -6.04
CA VAL A 60 -2.41 2.27 -5.26
C VAL A 60 -3.09 3.31 -6.13
N ALA A 61 -4.41 3.39 -6.06
CA ALA A 61 -5.19 4.45 -6.67
C ALA A 61 -5.93 5.27 -5.60
N ASP A 62 -6.05 6.59 -5.79
CA ASP A 62 -6.90 7.48 -5.02
C ASP A 62 -7.99 8.12 -5.92
N ILE A 63 -8.63 9.19 -5.45
CA ILE A 63 -9.69 9.89 -6.20
C ILE A 63 -9.22 10.51 -7.52
N HIS A 64 -7.91 10.66 -7.73
CA HIS A 64 -7.29 11.20 -8.93
C HIS A 64 -6.62 10.11 -9.79
N GLY A 65 -6.81 8.83 -9.45
CA GLY A 65 -6.28 7.70 -10.21
C GLY A 65 -5.03 7.08 -9.58
N VAL A 66 -4.23 6.38 -10.38
CA VAL A 66 -3.03 5.68 -9.91
C VAL A 66 -2.02 6.68 -9.33
N VAL A 67 -1.49 6.37 -8.16
CA VAL A 67 -0.46 7.18 -7.49
C VAL A 67 0.90 6.86 -8.10
N HIS A 68 1.56 7.86 -8.69
CA HIS A 68 2.90 7.75 -9.27
C HIS A 68 3.62 9.12 -9.25
N ALA A 69 4.95 9.12 -9.36
CA ALA A 69 5.78 10.32 -9.19
C ALA A 69 5.54 11.43 -10.24
N GLY A 70 4.92 11.09 -11.37
CA GLY A 70 4.61 12.02 -12.47
C GLY A 70 3.25 12.73 -12.34
N ARG A 71 2.49 12.50 -11.27
CA ARG A 71 1.22 13.17 -11.05
C ARG A 71 1.43 14.64 -10.68
N GLU A 72 0.80 15.55 -11.43
CA GLU A 72 0.94 17.00 -11.26
C GLU A 72 0.62 17.46 -9.84
N ASP A 73 -0.43 16.90 -9.23
CA ASP A 73 -0.85 17.24 -7.87
C ASP A 73 0.18 16.81 -6.81
N LEU A 74 0.94 15.73 -7.06
CA LEU A 74 2.00 15.26 -6.17
C LEU A 74 3.32 16.00 -6.35
N VAL A 75 3.58 16.53 -7.55
CA VAL A 75 4.74 17.40 -7.80
C VAL A 75 4.62 18.70 -7.02
N ALA A 76 3.39 19.21 -6.87
CA ALA A 76 3.09 20.42 -6.10
C ALA A 76 2.87 20.16 -4.60
N ALA A 77 2.77 18.91 -4.17
CA ALA A 77 2.47 18.53 -2.79
C ALA A 77 3.71 18.58 -1.87
N ASP A 78 3.45 18.49 -0.56
CA ASP A 78 4.48 18.28 0.46
C ASP A 78 5.30 17.00 0.14
N PRO A 79 6.64 17.11 0.01
CA PRO A 79 7.53 15.97 -0.20
C PRO A 79 7.41 14.88 0.88
N ASP A 80 7.01 15.24 2.10
CA ASP A 80 6.85 14.31 3.21
C ASP A 80 5.43 13.73 3.31
N SER A 81 4.57 14.02 2.32
CA SER A 81 3.19 13.53 2.31
C SER A 81 3.10 12.00 2.15
N PRO A 82 2.07 11.35 2.73
CA PRO A 82 1.84 9.92 2.54
C PRO A 82 1.73 9.51 1.08
N LEU A 83 1.08 10.35 0.24
CA LEU A 83 0.95 10.08 -1.19
C LEU A 83 2.29 10.11 -1.91
N ARG A 84 3.20 11.01 -1.52
CA ARG A 84 4.56 11.03 -2.07
C ARG A 84 5.32 9.76 -1.71
N TRP A 85 5.24 9.33 -0.45
CA TRP A 85 5.83 8.07 -0.03
C TRP A 85 5.28 6.88 -0.85
N ILE A 86 3.96 6.84 -1.10
CA ILE A 86 3.35 5.78 -1.93
C ILE A 86 3.91 5.82 -3.36
N ALA A 87 3.97 7.00 -3.98
CA ALA A 87 4.49 7.18 -5.33
C ALA A 87 5.93 6.71 -5.49
N ASP A 88 6.77 6.92 -4.46
CA ASP A 88 8.19 6.57 -4.49
C ASP A 88 8.46 5.09 -4.13
N ASN A 89 7.49 4.38 -3.52
CA ASN A 89 7.66 3.00 -3.02
C ASN A 89 6.76 1.96 -3.71
N THR A 90 5.94 2.37 -4.67
CA THR A 90 4.99 1.49 -5.37
C THR A 90 5.01 1.75 -6.88
N ASN A 91 4.22 0.99 -7.63
CA ASN A 91 4.12 1.04 -9.09
C ASN A 91 5.49 0.99 -9.83
N PRO A 92 6.37 0.01 -9.54
CA PRO A 92 7.69 -0.07 -10.17
C PRO A 92 7.65 -0.31 -11.69
N GLU A 93 6.51 -0.78 -12.22
CA GLU A 93 6.30 -1.06 -13.64
C GLU A 93 5.74 0.14 -14.41
N GLY A 94 5.39 1.25 -13.73
CA GLY A 94 4.90 2.47 -14.37
C GLY A 94 3.56 2.30 -15.08
N VAL A 95 2.65 1.51 -14.50
CA VAL A 95 1.28 1.33 -14.99
C VAL A 95 0.47 2.61 -14.85
#